data_AF-A0A7J2YDU4-F1
#
_entry.id   AF-A0A7J2YDU4-F1
#
_cell.length_a   1.000
_cell.length_b   1.000
_cell.length_c   1.000
_cell.angle_alpha   90.00
_cell.angle_beta   90.00
_cell.angle_gamma   90.00
#
_symmetry.space_group_name_H-M   'P 1'
#
loop_
_entity.id
_entity.type
_entity.pdbx_description
1 polymer ?
#
loop_
_entity_poly.entity_id
_entity_poly.type
_entity_poly.pdbx_seq_one_letter_code
_entity_poly.pdbx_strand_id
1 'polypeptide(L)'
;MQYIAGDPRFHNVKKGMRNIVNVWARKEFVNLKRAYSAKVPVPMPIHVKGNVLVMEFIGDDGTPAPTLNTCTVTHKHYLEVLKAVSKLYKAELVHADLSEFNVFLHKDKILLFDFGSAVDIAHPHADQFLTRDISNINRFFSKKGVKVYDLDTTMKKVKKE
;
A
#
# COMPACT_ATOMS: atom_id res chain seq x y z
N MET A 1 10.09 -9.32 -12.59
CA MET A 1 9.50 -8.09 -12.00
C MET A 1 8.03 -8.03 -12.35
N GLN A 2 7.19 -8.77 -11.62
CA GLN A 2 5.78 -9.02 -11.95
C GLN A 2 4.90 -7.75 -11.90
N TYR A 3 5.37 -6.69 -11.25
CA TYR A 3 4.69 -5.39 -11.06
C TYR A 3 5.15 -4.29 -12.04
N ILE A 4 6.10 -4.64 -12.93
CA ILE A 4 6.54 -3.81 -14.07
C ILE A 4 5.89 -4.33 -15.35
N ALA A 5 5.76 -5.64 -15.47
CA ALA A 5 5.16 -6.28 -16.63
C ALA A 5 3.70 -5.84 -16.77
N GLY A 6 3.38 -5.13 -17.86
CA GLY A 6 2.02 -4.60 -18.10
C GLY A 6 1.77 -3.20 -17.55
N ASP A 7 2.75 -2.55 -16.91
CA ASP A 7 2.65 -1.15 -16.52
C ASP A 7 3.15 -0.25 -17.69
N PRO A 8 2.26 0.55 -18.33
CA PRO A 8 2.62 1.36 -19.49
C PRO A 8 3.74 2.36 -19.23
N ARG A 9 3.97 2.73 -17.96
CA ARG A 9 5.04 3.66 -17.56
C ARG A 9 6.44 3.10 -17.82
N PHE A 10 6.58 1.77 -17.99
CA PHE A 10 7.85 1.11 -18.22
C PHE A 10 8.10 0.69 -19.68
N HIS A 11 7.11 0.80 -20.58
CA HIS A 11 7.21 0.27 -21.95
C HIS A 11 8.36 0.88 -22.78
N ASN A 12 8.69 2.16 -22.58
CA ASN A 12 9.67 2.90 -23.39
C ASN A 12 10.92 3.35 -22.61
N VAL A 13 11.24 2.68 -21.49
CA VAL A 13 12.36 3.10 -20.64
C VAL A 13 13.69 2.64 -21.24
N LYS A 14 14.57 3.59 -21.55
CA LYS A 14 15.93 3.30 -22.03
C LYS A 14 16.63 2.33 -21.07
N LYS A 15 17.26 1.28 -21.62
CA LYS A 15 18.06 0.31 -20.86
C LYS A 15 19.05 1.04 -19.94
N GLY A 16 19.10 0.63 -18.68
CA GLY A 16 19.98 1.20 -17.66
C GLY A 16 19.29 1.36 -16.31
N MET A 17 19.93 0.88 -15.25
CA MET A 17 19.40 0.87 -13.88
C MET A 17 18.93 2.25 -13.42
N ARG A 18 19.69 3.31 -13.73
CA ARG A 18 19.33 4.70 -13.38
C ARG A 18 17.99 5.14 -13.97
N ASN A 19 17.67 4.73 -15.20
CA ASN A 19 16.41 5.11 -15.84
C ASN A 19 15.24 4.36 -15.22
N ILE A 20 15.42 3.09 -14.87
CA ILE A 20 14.41 2.26 -14.21
C ILE A 20 14.07 2.83 -12.83
N VAL A 21 15.08 3.17 -12.03
CA VAL A 21 14.87 3.71 -10.67
C VAL A 21 14.14 5.07 -10.70
N ASN A 22 14.44 5.94 -11.67
CA ASN A 22 13.72 7.19 -11.84
C ASN A 22 12.23 6.96 -12.16
N VAL A 23 11.92 5.95 -12.96
CA VAL A 23 10.54 5.61 -13.31
C VAL A 23 9.83 4.98 -12.12
N TRP A 24 10.51 4.18 -11.29
CA TRP A 24 9.97 3.68 -10.03
C TRP A 24 9.61 4.81 -9.06
N ALA A 25 10.52 5.75 -8.80
CA ALA A 25 10.24 6.88 -7.90
C ALA A 25 9.04 7.70 -8.40
N ARG A 26 8.94 7.93 -9.72
CA ARG A 26 7.78 8.60 -10.33
C ARG A 26 6.50 7.78 -10.21
N LYS A 27 6.56 6.46 -10.41
CA LYS A 27 5.43 5.55 -10.24
C LYS A 27 4.91 5.63 -8.82
N GLU A 28 5.79 5.50 -7.83
CA GLU A 28 5.44 5.59 -6.42
C GLU A 28 4.80 6.93 -6.07
N PHE A 29 5.39 8.04 -6.52
CA PHE A 29 4.81 9.37 -6.33
C PHE A 29 3.38 9.49 -6.90
N VAL A 30 3.16 9.00 -8.12
CA VAL A 30 1.84 9.03 -8.77
C VAL A 30 0.83 8.15 -8.01
N ASN A 31 1.25 6.94 -7.61
CA ASN A 31 0.41 6.01 -6.86
C ASN A 31 0.04 6.60 -5.47
N LEU A 32 1.01 7.14 -4.73
CA LEU A 32 0.77 7.84 -3.46
C LEU A 32 -0.17 9.03 -3.63
N LYS A 33 0.03 9.84 -4.67
CA LYS A 33 -0.83 11.00 -4.94
C LYS A 33 -2.27 10.59 -5.22
N ARG A 34 -2.47 9.49 -5.95
CA ARG A 34 -3.79 8.90 -6.20
C ARG A 34 -4.44 8.40 -4.91
N ALA A 35 -3.71 7.63 -4.10
CA ALA A 35 -4.19 7.14 -2.80
C ALA A 35 -4.55 8.29 -1.83
N TYR A 36 -3.68 9.30 -1.73
CA TYR A 36 -3.90 10.48 -0.89
C TYR A 36 -5.14 11.27 -1.33
N SER A 37 -5.32 11.47 -2.65
CA SER A 37 -6.49 12.15 -3.21
C SER A 37 -7.79 11.41 -2.90
N ALA A 38 -7.74 10.06 -2.89
CA ALA A 38 -8.85 9.19 -2.49
C ALA A 38 -9.06 9.08 -0.97
N LYS A 39 -8.34 9.87 -0.16
CA LYS A 39 -8.43 9.88 1.30
C LYS A 39 -8.11 8.51 1.93
N VAL A 40 -7.24 7.73 1.29
CA VAL A 40 -6.55 6.60 1.93
C VAL A 40 -5.57 7.19 2.96
N PRO A 41 -5.46 6.64 4.17
CA PRO A 41 -4.46 7.10 5.14
C PRO A 41 -3.07 6.69 4.65
N VAL A 42 -2.37 7.63 4.01
CA VAL A 42 -1.01 7.49 3.48
C VAL A 42 -0.23 8.77 3.74
N PRO A 43 1.11 8.75 3.77
CA PRO A 43 1.90 9.97 3.84
C PRO A 43 1.58 10.92 2.68
N MET A 44 1.43 12.22 2.96
CA MET A 44 1.22 13.22 1.91
C MET A 44 2.44 13.27 0.97
N PRO A 45 2.28 13.00 -0.35
CA PRO A 45 3.37 13.13 -1.30
C PRO A 45 3.65 14.61 -1.60
N ILE A 46 4.91 15.03 -1.50
CA ILE A 46 5.32 16.44 -1.64
C ILE A 46 5.95 16.68 -3.01
N HIS A 47 6.99 15.92 -3.36
CA HIS A 47 7.72 16.13 -4.62
C HIS A 47 8.49 14.88 -5.05
N VAL A 48 8.79 14.76 -6.34
CA VAL A 48 9.70 13.74 -6.88
C VAL A 48 10.65 14.36 -7.89
N LYS A 49 11.96 14.11 -7.74
CA LYS A 49 13.01 14.57 -8.67
C LYS A 49 14.03 13.46 -8.89
N GLY A 50 14.15 13.01 -10.14
CA GLY A 50 14.98 11.84 -10.45
C GLY A 50 14.48 10.60 -9.71
N ASN A 51 15.33 10.03 -8.86
CA ASN A 51 15.03 8.89 -8.00
C ASN A 51 14.70 9.28 -6.55
N VAL A 52 14.57 10.57 -6.25
CA VAL A 52 14.30 11.07 -4.90
C VAL A 52 12.82 11.44 -4.79
N LEU A 53 12.13 10.77 -3.86
CA LEU A 53 10.75 11.04 -3.47
C LEU A 53 10.74 11.73 -2.09
N VAL A 54 10.05 12.86 -2.00
CA VAL A 54 9.81 13.61 -0.76
C VAL A 54 8.34 13.49 -0.40
N MET A 55 8.05 13.12 0.84
CA MET A 55 6.71 12.93 1.39
C MET A 55 6.66 13.32 2.87
N GLU A 56 5.46 13.36 3.43
CA GLU A 56 5.22 13.59 4.86
C GLU A 56 5.99 12.60 5.73
N PHE A 57 6.60 13.11 6.78
CA PHE A 57 7.23 12.30 7.81
C PHE A 57 6.16 11.82 8.80
N ILE A 58 6.06 10.51 9.01
CA ILE A 58 5.15 9.90 9.98
C ILE A 58 5.95 9.50 11.21
N GLY A 59 5.78 10.23 12.30
CA GLY A 59 6.53 10.04 13.54
C GLY A 59 6.45 11.27 14.45
N ASP A 60 7.20 11.24 15.55
CA ASP A 60 7.30 12.33 16.51
C ASP A 60 8.79 12.56 16.84
N ASP A 61 9.19 13.83 17.00
CA ASP A 61 10.54 14.25 17.40
C ASP A 61 11.69 13.58 16.62
N GLY A 62 11.50 13.42 15.30
CA GLY A 62 12.48 12.81 14.40
C GLY A 62 12.56 11.28 14.47
N THR A 63 11.75 10.65 15.31
CA THR A 63 11.65 9.19 15.41
C THR A 63 10.47 8.69 14.56
N PRO A 64 10.68 7.77 13.60
CA PRO A 64 9.60 7.28 12.74
C PRO A 64 8.58 6.48 13.56
N ALA A 65 7.32 6.54 13.16
CA ALA A 65 6.28 5.70 13.73
C ALA A 65 6.62 4.21 13.53
N PRO A 66 6.30 3.34 14.51
CA PRO A 66 6.52 1.91 14.36
C PRO A 66 5.60 1.32 13.30
N THR A 67 6.04 0.23 12.68
CA THR A 67 5.19 -0.57 11.78
C THR A 67 4.32 -1.52 12.58
N LEU A 68 3.22 -2.03 12.00
CA LEU A 68 2.35 -2.98 12.68
C LEU A 68 3.10 -4.21 13.21
N ASN A 69 4.14 -4.66 12.50
CA ASN A 69 4.97 -5.80 12.91
C ASN A 69 5.45 -5.69 14.37
N THR A 70 5.90 -4.51 14.77
CA THR A 70 6.46 -4.22 16.10
C THR A 70 5.43 -3.75 17.11
N CYS A 71 4.16 -3.64 16.72
CA CYS A 71 3.10 -3.11 17.57
C CYS A 71 2.22 -4.21 18.18
N THR A 72 1.56 -3.84 19.27
CA THR A 72 0.31 -4.47 19.71
C THR A 72 -0.82 -3.94 18.83
N VAL A 73 -1.67 -4.84 18.35
CA VAL A 73 -2.74 -4.50 17.40
C VAL A 73 -4.09 -4.95 17.93
N THR A 74 -5.13 -4.23 17.52
CA THR A 74 -6.51 -4.46 17.97
C THR A 74 -7.39 -4.82 16.78
N HIS A 75 -8.62 -5.27 17.07
CA HIS A 75 -9.63 -5.46 16.03
C HIS A 75 -9.98 -4.14 15.32
N LYS A 76 -9.88 -2.99 16.00
CA LYS A 76 -10.04 -1.67 15.37
C LYS A 76 -9.00 -1.47 14.25
N HIS A 77 -7.72 -1.72 14.53
CA HIS A 77 -6.66 -1.57 13.52
C HIS A 77 -6.88 -2.48 12.31
N TYR A 78 -7.37 -3.70 12.52
CA TYR A 78 -7.72 -4.61 11.44
C TYR A 78 -8.78 -4.01 10.51
N LEU A 79 -9.88 -3.50 11.09
CA LEU A 79 -10.95 -2.87 10.32
C LEU A 79 -10.48 -1.59 9.60
N GLU A 80 -9.59 -0.80 10.22
CA GLU A 80 -9.00 0.37 9.59
C GLU A 80 -8.12 0.01 8.38
N VAL A 81 -7.32 -1.06 8.48
CA VAL A 81 -6.54 -1.57 7.34
C VAL A 81 -7.47 -2.01 6.21
N LEU A 82 -8.51 -2.80 6.50
CA LEU A 82 -9.47 -3.23 5.47
C LEU A 82 -10.17 -2.06 4.80
N LYS A 83 -10.54 -1.04 5.57
CA LYS A 83 -11.15 0.19 5.06
C LYS A 83 -10.17 0.98 4.17
N ALA A 84 -8.89 1.03 4.55
CA ALA A 84 -7.86 1.65 3.72
C ALA A 84 -7.65 0.89 2.39
N VAL A 85 -7.65 -0.45 2.44
CA VAL A 85 -7.56 -1.31 1.24
C VAL A 85 -8.79 -1.13 0.34
N SER A 86 -10.00 -1.06 0.90
CA SER A 86 -11.22 -0.76 0.14
C SER A 86 -11.14 0.60 -0.56
N LYS A 87 -10.75 1.65 0.16
CA LYS A 87 -10.55 2.99 -0.43
C LYS A 87 -9.49 2.97 -1.54
N LEU A 88 -8.41 2.21 -1.36
CA LEU A 88 -7.38 2.06 -2.37
C LEU A 88 -7.92 1.36 -3.63
N TYR A 89 -8.71 0.30 -3.44
CA TYR A 89 -9.37 -0.41 -4.54
C TYR A 89 -10.34 0.48 -5.32
N LYS A 90 -11.14 1.31 -4.63
CA LYS A 90 -11.99 2.34 -5.27
C LYS A 90 -11.20 3.41 -6.02
N ALA A 91 -9.99 3.70 -5.55
CA ALA A 91 -9.04 4.53 -6.25
C ALA A 91 -8.37 3.78 -7.42
N GLU A 92 -8.93 2.64 -7.85
CA GLU A 92 -8.44 1.74 -8.89
C GLU A 92 -6.96 1.35 -8.72
N LEU A 93 -6.54 1.16 -7.46
CA LEU A 93 -5.21 0.68 -7.11
C LEU A 93 -5.27 -0.58 -6.23
N VAL A 94 -4.30 -1.45 -6.45
CA VAL A 94 -3.95 -2.57 -5.56
C VAL A 94 -2.53 -2.33 -5.08
N HIS A 95 -2.28 -2.41 -3.77
CA HIS A 95 -0.95 -2.18 -3.18
C HIS A 95 0.07 -3.19 -3.71
N ALA A 96 -0.37 -4.44 -3.91
CA ALA A 96 0.36 -5.53 -4.50
C ALA A 96 1.62 -5.94 -3.75
N ASP A 97 1.81 -5.49 -2.50
CA ASP A 97 2.85 -5.97 -1.60
C ASP A 97 2.50 -5.70 -0.12
N LEU A 98 1.22 -5.62 0.22
CA LEU A 98 0.78 -5.20 1.54
C LEU A 98 1.06 -6.27 2.60
N SER A 99 1.59 -5.83 3.74
CA SER A 99 1.92 -6.64 4.92
C SER A 99 2.02 -5.77 6.17
N GLU A 100 2.31 -6.37 7.32
CA GLU A 100 2.57 -5.67 8.57
C GLU A 100 3.82 -4.76 8.56
N PHE A 101 4.68 -4.89 7.55
CA PHE A 101 5.91 -4.12 7.41
C PHE A 101 5.70 -2.77 6.74
N ASN A 102 4.65 -2.62 5.92
CA ASN A 102 4.34 -1.39 5.18
C ASN A 102 3.03 -0.72 5.64
N VAL A 103 2.70 -0.93 6.92
CA VAL A 103 1.64 -0.19 7.62
C VAL A 103 2.22 0.41 8.90
N PHE A 104 2.23 1.73 9.00
CA PHE A 104 2.55 2.43 10.23
C PHE A 104 1.37 2.40 11.19
N LEU A 105 1.66 2.39 12.49
CA LEU A 105 0.72 2.71 13.55
C LEU A 105 1.20 3.97 14.26
N HIS A 106 0.48 5.08 14.08
CA HIS A 106 0.82 6.37 14.67
C HIS A 106 -0.40 6.96 15.36
N LYS A 107 -0.29 7.28 16.65
CA LYS A 107 -1.37 7.88 17.45
C LYS A 107 -2.71 7.11 17.31
N ASP A 108 -2.63 5.78 17.41
CA ASP A 108 -3.77 4.85 17.30
C ASP A 108 -4.51 4.92 15.94
N LYS A 109 -3.80 5.30 14.88
CA LYS A 109 -4.27 5.32 13.49
C LYS A 109 -3.29 4.59 12.58
N ILE A 110 -3.82 3.81 11.64
CA ILE A 110 -3.01 3.15 10.62
C ILE A 110 -2.69 4.10 9.45
N LEU A 111 -1.51 3.95 8.84
CA LEU A 111 -1.17 4.56 7.56
C LEU A 111 -0.45 3.55 6.67
N LEU A 112 -0.85 3.42 5.40
CA LEU A 112 -0.17 2.60 4.40
C LEU A 112 0.97 3.39 3.77
N PHE A 113 2.10 2.75 3.48
CA PHE A 113 3.22 3.35 2.75
C PHE A 113 3.87 2.34 1.80
N ASP A 114 4.88 2.77 1.04
CA ASP A 114 5.58 1.94 0.04
C ASP A 114 4.71 1.49 -1.15
N PHE A 115 4.42 2.44 -2.05
CA PHE A 115 3.54 2.23 -3.21
C PHE A 115 4.32 1.92 -4.51
N GLY A 116 5.60 1.56 -4.42
CA GLY A 116 6.44 1.27 -5.58
C GLY A 116 5.94 0.07 -6.41
N SER A 117 5.41 -0.95 -5.72
CA SER A 117 4.86 -2.16 -6.33
C SER A 117 3.40 -2.02 -6.74
N ALA A 118 2.68 -1.00 -6.26
CA ALA A 118 1.25 -0.87 -6.50
C ALA A 118 0.89 -0.81 -8.00
N VAL A 119 -0.21 -1.48 -8.34
CA VAL A 119 -0.69 -1.65 -9.72
C VAL A 119 -2.12 -1.13 -9.86
N ASP A 120 -2.51 -0.82 -11.08
CA ASP A 120 -3.90 -0.51 -11.41
C ASP A 120 -4.78 -1.77 -11.33
N ILE A 121 -6.07 -1.63 -11.00
CA ILE A 121 -7.00 -2.79 -10.97
C ILE A 121 -7.16 -3.47 -12.34
N ALA A 122 -6.88 -2.76 -13.44
CA ALA A 122 -6.87 -3.32 -14.79
C ALA A 122 -5.66 -4.23 -15.05
N HIS A 123 -4.68 -4.28 -14.14
CA HIS A 123 -3.53 -5.16 -14.29
C HIS A 123 -3.98 -6.64 -14.31
N PRO A 124 -3.44 -7.50 -15.21
CA PRO A 124 -3.89 -8.89 -15.35
C PRO A 124 -3.84 -9.72 -14.06
N HIS A 125 -2.92 -9.37 -13.16
CA HIS A 125 -2.73 -10.02 -11.86
C HIS A 125 -3.30 -9.24 -10.66
N ALA A 126 -4.07 -8.16 -10.87
CA ALA A 126 -4.57 -7.30 -9.79
C ALA A 126 -5.35 -8.08 -8.71
N ASP A 127 -6.24 -8.98 -9.12
CA ASP A 127 -7.03 -9.79 -8.18
C ASP A 127 -6.17 -10.78 -7.38
N GLN A 128 -5.13 -11.34 -8.01
CA GLN A 128 -4.19 -12.22 -7.32
C GLN A 128 -3.38 -11.45 -6.27
N PHE A 129 -2.93 -10.24 -6.62
CA PHE A 129 -2.23 -9.35 -5.71
C PHE A 129 -3.11 -8.90 -4.55
N LEU A 130 -4.37 -8.52 -4.80
CA LEU A 130 -5.30 -8.13 -3.75
C LEU A 130 -5.59 -9.29 -2.78
N THR A 131 -5.78 -10.49 -3.33
CA THR A 131 -5.99 -11.70 -2.53
C THR A 131 -4.78 -11.99 -1.63
N ARG A 132 -3.56 -11.81 -2.16
CA ARG A 132 -2.31 -11.97 -1.41
C ARG A 132 -2.18 -10.94 -0.29
N ASP A 133 -2.42 -9.67 -0.60
CA ASP A 133 -2.39 -8.56 0.33
C ASP A 133 -3.33 -8.81 1.52
N ILE A 134 -4.59 -9.17 1.24
CA ILE A 134 -5.59 -9.50 2.27
C ILE A 134 -5.18 -10.73 3.08
N SER A 135 -4.65 -11.76 2.43
CA SER A 135 -4.18 -12.98 3.11
C SER A 135 -3.04 -12.68 4.06
N ASN A 136 -2.08 -11.82 3.68
CA ASN A 136 -0.99 -11.37 4.55
C ASN A 136 -1.52 -10.65 5.79
N ILE A 137 -2.43 -9.68 5.58
CA ILE A 137 -3.06 -8.93 6.68
C ILE A 137 -3.84 -9.86 7.60
N ASN A 138 -4.71 -10.73 7.07
CA ASN A 138 -5.47 -11.69 7.88
C ASN A 138 -4.55 -12.61 8.68
N ARG A 139 -3.48 -13.12 8.07
CA ARG A 139 -2.49 -13.97 8.74
C ARG A 139 -1.80 -13.24 9.89
N PHE A 140 -1.36 -12.00 9.68
CA PHE A 140 -0.71 -11.19 10.71
C PHE A 140 -1.64 -10.93 11.90
N PHE A 141 -2.85 -10.42 11.65
CA PHE A 141 -3.81 -10.11 12.73
C PHE A 141 -4.27 -11.36 13.49
N SER A 142 -4.50 -12.47 12.77
CA SER A 142 -4.83 -13.76 13.40
C SER A 142 -3.70 -14.26 14.30
N LYS A 143 -2.43 -14.16 13.87
CA LYS A 143 -1.25 -14.51 14.69
C LYS A 143 -1.13 -13.65 15.96
N LYS A 144 -1.67 -12.43 15.95
CA LYS A 144 -1.74 -11.52 17.10
C LYS A 144 -3.01 -11.74 17.96
N GLY A 145 -3.80 -12.78 17.70
CA GLY A 145 -5.02 -13.11 18.46
C GLY A 145 -6.24 -12.26 18.11
N VAL A 146 -6.19 -11.47 17.03
CA VAL A 146 -7.32 -10.66 16.58
C VAL A 146 -8.25 -11.50 15.70
N LYS A 147 -9.55 -11.47 15.97
CA LYS A 147 -10.56 -12.10 15.11
C LYS A 147 -10.57 -11.43 13.74
N VAL A 148 -10.34 -12.22 12.70
CA VAL A 148 -10.36 -11.78 11.30
C VAL A 148 -11.56 -12.37 10.57
N TYR A 149 -11.97 -11.74 9.47
CA TYR A 149 -12.94 -12.34 8.55
C TYR A 149 -12.27 -13.44 7.72
N ASP A 150 -13.06 -14.38 7.20
CA ASP A 150 -12.57 -15.27 6.15
C ASP A 150 -12.23 -14.48 4.89
N LEU A 151 -11.40 -15.08 4.03
CA LEU A 151 -10.86 -14.43 2.85
C LEU A 151 -11.97 -13.96 1.89
N ASP A 152 -12.98 -14.80 1.64
CA ASP A 152 -14.07 -14.49 0.70
C ASP A 152 -14.93 -13.33 1.21
N THR A 153 -15.24 -13.32 2.51
CA THR A 153 -15.94 -12.21 3.16
C THR A 153 -15.12 -10.92 3.08
N THR A 154 -13.81 -11.00 3.32
CA THR A 154 -12.92 -9.83 3.25
C THR A 154 -12.85 -9.26 1.84
N MET A 155 -12.67 -10.13 0.83
CA MET A 155 -12.66 -9.75 -0.59
C MET A 155 -13.97 -9.07 -1.00
N LYS A 156 -15.11 -9.64 -0.61
CA LYS A 156 -16.44 -9.05 -0.88
C LYS A 156 -16.59 -7.68 -0.23
N LYS A 157 -16.14 -7.50 1.01
CA LYS A 157 -16.18 -6.21 1.71
C LYS A 157 -15.31 -5.17 1.00
N VAL A 158 -14.07 -5.52 0.70
CA VAL A 158 -13.10 -4.61 0.06
C VAL A 158 -13.60 -4.13 -1.31
N LYS A 159 -14.20 -5.03 -2.11
CA LYS A 159 -14.69 -4.69 -3.46
C LYS A 159 -16.07 -4.01 -3.48
N LYS A 160 -16.88 -4.14 -2.43
CA LYS A 160 -18.27 -3.60 -2.38
C LYS A 160 -18.42 -2.28 -1.67
N GLU A 161 -17.67 -2.07 -0.59
CA GLU A 161 -17.67 -0.77 0.09
C GLU A 161 -17.26 0.29 -0.88
#